data_AF-A0A2I0SZX9-F1
#
_entry.id   AF-A0A2I0SZX9-F1
#
_cell.length_a   1.000
_cell.length_b   1.000
_cell.length_c   1.000
_cell.angle_alpha   90.00
_cell.angle_beta   90.00
_cell.angle_gamma   90.00
#
_symmetry.space_group_name_H-M   'P 1'
#
loop_
_entity.id
_entity.type
_entity.pdbx_description
1 polymer ?
#
loop_
_entity_poly.entity_id
_entity_poly.type
_entity_poly.pdbx_seq_one_letter_code
_entity_poly.pdbx_strand_id
1 'polypeptide(L)'
;MIDLHEPHITFTLNGEVLISDAGSELAFKDFEVGDGFVPVCSLGLEQEGRLNLGQDVGSLRFFSICGLQEGYEPFAINMKRPIALWFTKSLPQFVPVPPDHPQLESPGTGDGW
;
A
#
# COMPACT_ATOMS: atom_id res chain seq x y z
N MET A 1 0.45 -7.10 -8.20
CA MET A 1 -0.62 -6.65 -9.10
C MET A 1 -1.92 -6.66 -8.33
N ILE A 2 -2.78 -5.68 -8.57
CA ILE A 2 -4.05 -5.53 -7.86
C ILE A 2 -5.12 -5.22 -8.89
N ASP A 3 -6.17 -6.03 -8.89
CA ASP A 3 -7.39 -5.78 -9.65
C ASP A 3 -8.48 -5.42 -8.63
N LEU A 4 -9.19 -4.31 -8.89
CA LEU A 4 -10.28 -3.83 -8.05
C LEU A 4 -11.67 -4.12 -8.65
N HIS A 5 -11.74 -4.50 -9.93
CA HIS A 5 -12.96 -4.97 -10.57
C HIS A 5 -13.25 -6.42 -10.19
N GLU A 6 -12.22 -7.26 -10.26
CA GLU A 6 -12.20 -8.58 -9.65
C GLU A 6 -11.27 -8.47 -8.44
N PRO A 7 -11.78 -8.27 -7.20
CA PRO A 7 -10.97 -7.86 -6.05
C PRO A 7 -9.97 -8.94 -5.65
N HIS A 8 -8.80 -8.92 -6.28
CA HIS A 8 -7.72 -9.88 -6.07
C HIS A 8 -6.34 -9.20 -6.14
N ILE A 9 -5.38 -9.83 -5.45
CA ILE A 9 -3.98 -9.41 -5.42
C ILE A 9 -3.12 -10.62 -5.76
N THR A 10 -2.18 -10.39 -6.68
CA THR A 10 -1.14 -11.36 -7.07
C THR A 10 0.23 -10.75 -6.84
N PHE A 11 1.19 -11.56 -6.40
CA PHE A 11 2.58 -11.13 -6.24
C PHE A 11 3.46 -11.75 -7.32
N THR A 12 4.41 -10.96 -7.80
CA THR A 12 5.41 -11.40 -8.76
C THR A 12 6.80 -11.14 -8.22
N LEU A 13 7.73 -12.08 -8.43
CA LEU A 13 9.15 -11.92 -8.11
C LEU A 13 9.97 -12.16 -9.37
N ASN A 14 10.76 -11.17 -9.78
CA ASN A 14 11.60 -11.23 -10.98
C ASN A 14 10.84 -11.61 -12.28
N GLY A 15 9.56 -11.23 -12.39
CA GLY A 15 8.72 -11.53 -13.54
C GLY A 15 7.94 -12.84 -13.47
N GLU A 16 8.13 -13.63 -12.40
CA GLU A 16 7.39 -14.88 -12.17
C GLU A 16 6.28 -14.67 -11.13
N VAL A 17 5.11 -15.24 -11.36
CA VAL A 17 3.98 -15.22 -10.41
C VAL A 17 4.30 -16.14 -9.24
N LEU A 18 4.11 -15.63 -8.02
CA LEU A 18 4.26 -16.42 -6.80
C LEU A 18 3.01 -17.27 -6.58
N ILE A 19 3.22 -18.56 -6.33
CA ILE A 19 2.16 -19.53 -6.06
C ILE A 19 2.13 -19.83 -4.56
N SER A 20 0.94 -19.78 -3.97
CA SER A 20 0.72 -20.17 -2.57
C SER A 20 0.86 -21.67 -2.34
N ASP A 21 0.96 -22.10 -1.09
CA ASP A 21 1.01 -23.53 -0.72
C ASP A 21 -0.21 -24.34 -1.19
N ALA A 22 -1.33 -23.66 -1.46
CA ALA A 22 -2.55 -24.25 -2.01
C ALA A 22 -2.54 -24.35 -3.56
N GLY A 23 -1.46 -23.94 -4.22
CA GLY A 23 -1.35 -23.94 -5.68
C GLY A 23 -2.05 -22.77 -6.38
N SER A 24 -2.45 -21.73 -5.65
CA SER A 24 -3.13 -20.56 -6.22
C SER A 24 -2.16 -19.42 -6.49
N GLU A 25 -2.32 -18.78 -7.66
CA GLU A 25 -1.66 -17.54 -8.06
C GLU A 25 -2.24 -16.29 -7.37
N LEU A 26 -3.46 -16.40 -6.82
CA LEU A 26 -4.10 -15.32 -6.08
C LEU A 26 -3.62 -15.36 -4.63
N ALA A 27 -2.90 -14.32 -4.21
CA ALA A 27 -2.44 -14.20 -2.83
C ALA A 27 -3.58 -13.73 -1.92
N PHE A 28 -4.42 -12.82 -2.41
CA PHE A 28 -5.63 -12.38 -1.73
C PHE A 28 -6.76 -12.25 -2.76
N LYS A 29 -8.00 -12.50 -2.32
CA LYS A 29 -9.19 -12.37 -3.15
C LYS A 29 -10.42 -12.03 -2.29
N ASP A 30 -11.49 -11.59 -2.93
CA ASP A 30 -12.79 -11.33 -2.32
C ASP A 30 -12.74 -10.28 -1.18
N PHE A 31 -11.84 -9.30 -1.29
CA PHE A 31 -11.71 -8.22 -0.31
C PHE A 31 -12.62 -7.02 -0.61
N GLU A 32 -12.99 -6.28 0.45
CA GLU A 32 -13.72 -5.03 0.31
C GLU A 32 -12.76 -3.91 -0.14
N VAL A 33 -13.16 -3.15 -1.17
CA VAL A 33 -12.32 -2.08 -1.72
C VAL A 33 -12.37 -0.80 -0.87
N GLY A 34 -13.51 -0.51 -0.24
CA GLY A 34 -13.69 0.68 0.60
C GLY A 34 -13.29 1.99 -0.12
N ASP A 35 -12.48 2.81 0.54
CA ASP A 35 -11.95 4.08 0.01
C ASP A 35 -10.77 3.91 -0.97
N GLY A 36 -10.39 2.67 -1.27
CA GLY A 36 -9.28 2.31 -2.14
C GLY A 36 -8.00 1.92 -1.40
N PHE A 37 -6.92 1.74 -2.16
CA PHE A 37 -5.65 1.23 -1.67
C PHE A 37 -4.50 2.18 -1.99
N VAL A 38 -3.49 2.18 -1.12
CA VAL A 38 -2.23 2.89 -1.32
C VAL A 38 -1.05 1.92 -1.26
N PRO A 39 -0.02 2.06 -2.11
CA PRO A 39 1.17 1.24 -2.01
C PRO A 39 1.92 1.59 -0.71
N VAL A 40 2.23 0.56 0.09
CA VAL A 40 2.95 0.69 1.36
C VAL A 40 4.21 -0.16 1.35
N CYS A 41 5.26 0.32 2.01
CA CYS A 41 6.47 -0.45 2.29
C CYS A 41 6.95 -0.15 3.71
N SER A 42 7.56 -1.14 4.35
CA SER A 42 8.27 -0.99 5.63
C SER A 42 9.70 -1.48 5.47
N LEU A 43 10.62 -0.85 6.20
CA LEU A 43 12.03 -1.25 6.25
C LEU A 43 12.39 -1.56 7.70
N GLY A 44 13.08 -2.67 7.92
CA GLY A 44 13.66 -3.01 9.21
C GLY A 44 14.93 -2.20 9.51
N LEU A 45 15.49 -2.44 10.69
CA LEU A 45 16.76 -1.82 11.10
C LEU A 45 17.85 -2.15 10.08
N GLU A 46 18.59 -1.13 9.65
CA GLU A 46 19.70 -1.25 8.69
C GLU A 46 19.34 -1.87 7.33
N GLN A 47 18.06 -1.90 6.95
CA GLN A 47 17.64 -2.32 5.62
C GLN A 47 17.54 -1.12 4.67
N GLU A 48 17.93 -1.33 3.41
CA GLU A 48 17.75 -0.39 2.32
C GLU A 48 16.81 -0.99 1.28
N GLY A 49 15.86 -0.19 0.79
CA GLY A 49 14.92 -0.58 -0.24
C GLY A 49 14.66 0.55 -1.22
N ARG A 50 14.36 0.18 -2.47
CA ARG A 50 13.98 1.12 -3.53
C ARG A 50 12.54 0.90 -3.93
N LEU A 51 11.68 1.85 -3.60
CA LEU A 51 10.30 1.88 -4.07
C LEU A 51 10.23 2.57 -5.44
N ASN A 52 9.78 1.84 -6.47
CA ASN A 52 9.53 2.38 -7.80
C ASN A 52 8.03 2.33 -8.11
N LEU A 53 7.38 3.49 -8.11
CA LEU A 53 5.93 3.63 -8.37
C LEU A 53 5.59 3.81 -9.85
N GLY A 54 6.59 3.71 -10.74
CA GLY A 54 6.36 3.61 -12.18
C GLY A 54 6.02 4.92 -12.88
N GLN A 55 6.64 6.03 -12.46
CA GLN A 55 6.46 7.32 -13.16
C GLN A 55 7.18 7.31 -14.52
N ASP A 56 8.29 6.58 -14.60
CA ASP A 56 8.96 6.22 -15.84
C ASP A 56 8.76 4.71 -16.09
N VAL A 57 7.98 4.37 -17.11
CA VAL A 57 7.71 2.97 -17.49
C VAL A 57 9.00 2.24 -17.84
N GLY A 58 9.99 2.92 -18.45
CA GLY A 58 11.27 2.32 -18.82
C GLY A 58 12.11 1.87 -17.62
N SER A 59 11.82 2.39 -16.43
CA SER A 59 12.49 2.00 -15.19
C SER A 59 11.95 0.69 -14.57
N LEU A 60 10.79 0.20 -15.04
CA LEU A 60 10.12 -1.00 -14.51
C LEU A 60 10.61 -2.27 -15.21
N ARG A 61 11.73 -2.80 -14.72
CA ARG A 61 12.45 -3.93 -15.33
C ARG A 61 11.61 -5.16 -15.69
N PHE A 62 10.56 -5.46 -14.92
CA PHE A 62 9.74 -6.67 -15.09
C PHE A 62 8.31 -6.39 -15.57
N PHE A 63 7.94 -5.12 -15.77
CA PHE A 63 6.56 -4.75 -16.12
C PHE A 63 6.12 -5.29 -17.48
N SER A 64 7.03 -5.33 -18.46
CA SER A 64 6.72 -5.91 -19.78
C SER A 64 6.47 -7.42 -19.77
N ILE A 65 6.90 -8.11 -18.71
CA ILE A 65 6.79 -9.57 -18.58
C ILE A 65 5.45 -9.94 -17.94
N CYS A 66 5.10 -9.31 -16.82
CA CYS A 66 3.95 -9.73 -16.02
C CYS A 66 2.81 -8.71 -15.96
N GLY A 67 3.02 -7.45 -16.37
CA GLY A 67 1.99 -6.40 -16.24
C GLY A 67 1.39 -5.95 -17.56
N LEU A 68 2.24 -5.71 -18.56
CA LEU A 68 1.84 -5.03 -19.80
C LEU A 68 0.84 -5.84 -20.63
N GLN A 69 1.07 -7.14 -20.81
CA GLN A 69 0.19 -8.00 -21.61
C GLN A 69 -1.16 -8.27 -20.91
N GLU A 70 -1.16 -8.24 -19.58
CA GLU A 70 -2.36 -8.39 -18.74
C GLU A 70 -3.16 -7.08 -18.64
N GLY A 71 -2.63 -5.96 -19.15
CA GLY A 71 -3.32 -4.68 -19.19
C GLY A 71 -3.19 -3.83 -17.91
N TYR A 72 -2.28 -4.19 -17.00
CA TYR A 72 -2.01 -3.37 -15.82
C TYR A 72 -1.34 -2.05 -16.19
N GLU A 73 -1.66 -0.99 -15.45
CA GLU A 73 -0.99 0.30 -15.54
C GLU A 73 -0.12 0.57 -14.30
N PRO A 74 1.10 1.13 -14.46
CA PRO A 74 1.89 1.58 -13.32
C PRO A 74 1.20 2.71 -12.56
N PHE A 75 1.34 2.70 -11.23
CA PHE A 75 0.66 3.63 -10.32
C PHE A 75 0.85 5.11 -10.69
N ALA A 76 2.04 5.49 -11.17
CA ALA A 76 2.40 6.88 -11.45
C ALA A 76 2.44 7.24 -12.94
N ILE A 77 1.93 6.41 -13.85
CA ILE A 77 2.15 6.56 -15.30
C ILE A 77 1.68 7.92 -15.85
N ASN A 78 0.59 8.47 -15.31
CA ASN A 78 0.02 9.75 -15.74
C ASN A 78 0.43 10.94 -14.85
N MET A 79 1.39 10.74 -13.93
CA MET A 79 1.83 11.79 -13.01
C MET A 79 2.92 12.67 -13.62
N LYS A 80 2.66 13.99 -13.64
CA LYS A 80 3.62 15.02 -14.10
C LYS A 80 4.62 15.45 -13.03
N ARG A 81 4.35 15.12 -11.76
CA ARG A 81 5.18 15.48 -10.60
C ARG A 81 5.54 14.23 -9.82
N PRO A 82 6.68 14.22 -9.10
CA PRO A 82 7.00 13.14 -8.19
C PRO A 82 5.89 12.88 -7.18
N ILE A 83 5.66 11.60 -6.86
CA ILE A 83 4.70 11.20 -5.83
C ILE A 83 5.22 11.62 -4.46
N ALA A 84 4.36 12.30 -3.69
CA ALA A 84 4.62 12.57 -2.28
C ALA A 84 4.56 11.26 -1.49
N LEU A 85 5.60 11.00 -0.69
CA LEU A 85 5.66 9.85 0.21
C LEU A 85 5.45 10.32 1.65
N TRP A 86 4.79 9.48 2.45
CA TRP A 86 4.63 9.67 3.88
C TRP A 86 5.40 8.58 4.62
N PHE A 87 5.94 8.92 5.78
CA PHE A 87 6.62 7.98 6.66
C PHE A 87 6.19 8.20 8.09
N THR A 88 6.25 7.13 8.88
CA THR A 88 5.98 7.20 10.32
C THR A 88 7.18 7.81 11.04
N LYS A 89 6.97 8.94 11.70
CA LYS A 89 8.01 9.57 12.52
C LYS A 89 8.06 8.92 13.90
N SER A 90 9.24 8.49 14.34
CA SER A 90 9.41 7.88 15.68
C SER A 90 9.37 8.90 16.83
N LEU A 91 9.44 10.21 16.54
CA LEU A 91 9.37 11.25 17.56
C LEU A 91 7.93 11.34 18.12
N PRO A 92 7.71 11.08 19.42
CA PRO A 92 6.37 11.19 20.00
C PRO A 92 5.83 12.62 19.92
N GLN A 93 4.53 12.75 19.66
CA GLN A 93 3.81 14.03 19.67
C GLN A 93 2.53 13.86 20.48
N PHE A 94 2.14 14.90 21.22
CA PHE A 94 0.85 14.91 21.90
C PHE A 94 -0.28 15.03 20.89
N VAL A 95 -1.32 14.22 21.08
CA VAL A 95 -2.58 14.28 20.34
C VAL A 95 -3.74 14.18 21.34
N PRO A 96 -4.92 14.77 21.04
CA PRO A 96 -6.12 14.54 21.84
C PRO A 96 -6.46 13.05 21.91
N VAL A 97 -7.04 12.61 23.03
CA VAL A 97 -7.52 11.23 23.18
C VAL A 97 -8.70 11.01 22.22
N PRO A 98 -8.66 9.99 21.33
CA PRO A 98 -9.79 9.66 20.47
C PRO A 98 -11.04 9.30 21.31
N PRO A 99 -12.26 9.72 20.90
CA PRO A 99 -13.49 9.40 21.63
C PRO A 99 -13.77 7.90 21.77
N ASP A 100 -13.25 7.11 20.84
CA ASP A 100 -13.38 5.66 20.72
C ASP A 100 -12.13 4.91 21.22
N HIS A 101 -11.25 5.58 21.97
CA HIS A 101 -10.06 4.94 22.50
C HIS A 101 -10.46 3.79 23.45
N PRO A 102 -10.00 2.55 23.23
CA PRO A 102 -10.54 1.35 23.89
C PRO A 102 -10.30 1.29 25.41
N GLN A 103 -9.44 2.17 25.94
CA GLN A 103 -8.97 2.14 27.33
C GLN A 103 -8.87 3.52 28.00
N LEU A 104 -9.09 4.62 27.27
CA LEU A 104 -8.88 5.97 27.80
C LEU A 104 -10.13 6.79 27.56
N GLU A 105 -10.58 7.52 28.59
CA GLU A 105 -11.70 8.46 28.51
C GLU A 105 -11.20 9.86 28.84
N SER A 106 -11.50 10.84 27.99
CA SER A 106 -11.33 12.25 28.36
C SER A 106 -12.57 12.71 29.11
N PRO A 107 -12.44 13.39 30.28
CA PRO A 107 -13.59 14.03 30.90
C PRO A 107 -14.18 15.01 29.88
N GLY A 108 -15.45 14.82 29.51
CA GLY A 108 -16.13 15.76 28.61
C GLY A 108 -16.02 17.17 29.17
N THR A 109 -15.82 18.16 28.30
CA THR A 109 -15.99 19.57 28.65
C THR A 109 -17.49 19.83 28.89
N GLY A 110 -18.01 19.31 29.99
CA GLY A 110 -19.31 19.61 30.55
C GLY A 110 -19.12 20.61 31.69
N ASP A 111 -19.57 21.83 31.44
CA ASP A 111 -19.83 22.93 32.38
C ASP A 111 -19.67 22.59 33.88
N GLY A 112 -18.58 23.05 34.49
CA GLY A 112 -18.37 22.81 35.93
C GLY A 112 -16.97 23.07 36.49
N TRP A 113 -16.30 24.15 36.12
CA TRP A 113 -15.39 24.93 36.96
C TRP A 113 -15.57 26.41 36.67
#